data_AF-A0A9E4IJB9-F1
#
_entry.id   AF-A0A9E4IJB9-F1
#
_cell.length_a   1.000
_cell.length_b   1.000
_cell.length_c   1.000
_cell.angle_alpha   90.00
_cell.angle_beta   90.00
_cell.angle_gamma   90.00
#
_symmetry.space_group_name_H-M   'P 1'
#
loop_
_entity.id
_entity.type
_entity.pdbx_description
1 polymer ?
#
loop_
_entity_poly.entity_id
_entity_poly.type
_entity_poly.pdbx_seq_one_letter_code
_entity_poly.pdbx_strand_id
1 'polypeptide(L)' 'MADILGLDALLAQLMTALGLAMVAGNGFAMWKHARGEVPEGVKGAYRPGRARFLLAVGLVISIWGLAGLVI' A
#
# COMPACT_ATOMS: atom_id res chain seq x y z
N MET A 1 -3.52 14.59 24.98
CA MET A 1 -2.12 14.11 25.13
C MET A 1 -1.57 13.55 23.82
N ALA A 2 -2.37 12.81 23.04
CA ALA A 2 -2.02 12.39 21.68
C ALA A 2 -1.74 13.58 20.73
N ASP A 3 -2.60 14.61 20.75
CA ASP A 3 -2.37 15.85 20.00
C ASP A 3 -1.09 16.59 20.37
N ILE A 4 -0.75 16.64 21.67
CA ILE A 4 0.45 17.36 22.18
C ILE A 4 1.74 16.70 21.67
N LEU A 5 1.70 15.39 21.42
CA LEU A 5 2.82 14.62 20.86
C LEU A 5 2.75 14.49 19.33
N GLY A 6 1.75 15.08 18.67
CA GLY A 6 1.54 14.99 17.23
C GLY A 6 1.28 13.56 16.72
N LEU A 7 0.84 12.66 17.60
CA LEU A 7 0.73 11.22 17.29
C LEU A 7 -0.35 10.93 16.24
N ASP A 8 -1.41 11.74 16.19
CA ASP A 8 -2.48 11.59 15.21
C ASP A 8 -1.99 11.89 13.79
N ALA A 9 -1.26 13.00 13.60
CA ALA A 9 -0.62 13.32 12.33
C ALA A 9 0.44 12.27 11.94
N LEU A 10 1.21 11.78 12.91
CA LEU A 10 2.23 10.75 12.68
C LEU A 10 1.60 9.43 12.24
N LEU A 11 0.51 9.02 12.89
CA LEU A 11 -0.25 7.82 12.54
C LEU A 11 -0.87 7.95 11.14
N ALA A 12 -1.44 9.10 10.82
CA ALA A 12 -2.02 9.38 9.51
C ALA A 12 -0.94 9.36 8.40
N GLN A 13 0.26 9.91 8.67
CA GLN A 13 1.41 9.80 7.76
C GLN A 13 1.87 8.36 7.57
N LEU A 14 1.99 7.57 8.64
CA LEU A 14 2.37 6.16 8.57
C LEU A 14 1.35 5.32 7.79
N MET A 15 0.05 5.51 8.06
CA MET A 15 -1.04 4.85 7.33
C MET A 15 -0.98 5.19 5.84
N THR A 16 -0.78 6.48 5.51
CA THR A 16 -0.66 6.93 4.12
C THR A 16 0.53 6.31 3.43
N ALA A 17 1.71 6.36 4.06
CA ALA A 17 2.95 5.81 3.50
C ALA A 17 2.86 4.29 3.30
N LEU A 18 2.29 3.57 4.27
CA LEU A 18 2.10 2.12 4.19
C LEU A 18 1.11 1.76 3.07
N GLY A 19 -0.01 2.47 2.99
CA GLY A 19 -0.99 2.28 1.93
C GLY A 19 -0.36 2.48 0.55
N LEU A 20 0.39 3.56 0.37
CA LEU A 20 1.08 3.87 -0.89
C LEU A 20 2.12 2.79 -1.24
N ALA A 21 2.90 2.32 -0.26
CA ALA A 21 3.86 1.25 -0.47
C ALA A 21 3.18 -0.06 -0.91
N MET A 22 2.02 -0.38 -0.35
CA MET A 22 1.22 -1.54 -0.77
C MET A 22 0.68 -1.37 -2.19
N VAL A 23 0.14 -0.20 -2.54
CA VAL A 23 -0.36 0.07 -3.90
C VAL A 23 0.78 -0.02 -4.92
N ALA A 24 1.91 0.64 -4.64
CA ALA A 24 3.06 0.64 -5.53
C ALA A 24 3.64 -0.77 -5.72
N GLY A 25 3.88 -1.51 -4.64
CA GLY A 25 4.46 -2.85 -4.71
C GLY A 25 3.56 -3.86 -5.43
N ASN A 26 2.25 -3.86 -5.12
CA ASN A 26 1.31 -4.79 -5.75
C ASN A 26 0.96 -4.37 -7.19
N GLY A 27 0.84 -3.07 -7.45
CA GLY A 27 0.63 -2.54 -8.80
C GLY A 27 1.81 -2.84 -9.72
N PHE A 28 3.04 -2.65 -9.24
CA PHE A 28 4.25 -3.00 -9.98
C PHE A 28 4.35 -4.51 -10.25
N ALA A 29 4.02 -5.34 -9.26
CA ALA A 29 3.98 -6.80 -9.44
C ALA A 29 2.92 -7.24 -10.46
N MET A 30 1.74 -6.58 -10.47
CA MET A 30 0.72 -6.81 -11.50
C MET A 30 1.18 -6.38 -12.89
N TRP A 31 1.86 -5.25 -13.00
CA TRP A 31 2.38 -4.75 -14.28
C TRP A 31 3.47 -5.69 -14.86
N LYS A 32 4.42 -6.15 -14.04
CA LYS A 32 5.41 -7.15 -14.46
C LYS A 32 4.76 -8.46 -14.88
N HIS A 33 3.80 -8.95 -14.10
CA HIS A 33 3.07 -10.16 -14.46
C HIS A 33 2.29 -10.01 -15.77
N ALA A 34 1.68 -8.85 -16.03
CA ALA A 34 1.00 -8.57 -17.29
C ALA A 34 1.95 -8.55 -18.50
N ARG A 35 3.25 -8.28 -18.29
CA ARG A 35 4.30 -8.39 -19.31
C ARG A 35 4.89 -9.80 -19.46
N GLY A 36 4.40 -10.77 -18.68
CA GLY A 36 4.95 -12.13 -18.64
C GLY A 36 6.27 -12.24 -17.89
N GLU A 37 6.72 -11.18 -17.23
CA GLU A 37 7.96 -11.16 -16.46
C GLU A 37 7.68 -11.62 -15.02
N VAL A 38 8.37 -12.66 -14.57
CA VAL A 38 8.34 -13.10 -13.18
C VAL A 38 9.48 -12.39 -12.45
N PRO A 39 9.24 -11.73 -11.29
CA PRO A 39 10.30 -11.03 -10.59
C PRO A 39 11.42 -12.00 -10.19
N GLU A 40 12.66 -11.68 -10.57
CA GLU A 40 13.85 -12.45 -10.22
C GLU A 40 13.99 -12.57 -8.69
N GLY A 41 14.33 -13.77 -8.20
CA GLY A 41 14.54 -14.03 -6.77
C GLY A 41 13.28 -14.37 -5.96
N VAL A 42 12.08 -14.38 -6.55
CA VAL A 42 10.84 -14.75 -5.84
C VAL A 42 10.61 -16.26 -5.92
N LYS A 43 10.77 -16.97 -4.79
CA LYS A 43 10.36 -18.38 -4.65
C LYS A 43 8.84 -18.45 -4.42
N GLY A 44 8.06 -18.54 -5.49
CA GLY A 44 6.62 -18.81 -5.41
C GLY A 44 5.84 -18.44 -6.67
N ALA A 45 4.73 -19.14 -6.92
CA ALA A 45 3.81 -18.79 -8.01
C ALA A 45 3.17 -17.41 -7.74
N TYR A 46 3.13 -16.55 -8.75
CA TYR A 46 2.42 -15.28 -8.66
C TYR A 46 0.93 -15.52 -8.39
N ARG A 47 0.39 -14.89 -7.34
CA ARG A 47 -1.02 -15.04 -6.92
C ARG A 47 -1.79 -13.77 -7.27
N PRO A 48 -2.40 -13.66 -8.48
CA PRO A 48 -3.06 -12.43 -8.94
C PRO A 48 -4.17 -11.96 -8.02
N GLY A 49 -4.92 -12.90 -7.40
CA GLY A 49 -5.97 -12.57 -6.43
C GLY A 49 -5.44 -11.84 -5.19
N ARG A 50 -4.29 -12.27 -4.65
CA ARG A 50 -3.65 -11.61 -3.50
C ARG A 50 -3.15 -10.22 -3.87
N ALA A 51 -2.53 -10.07 -5.04
CA ALA A 51 -2.01 -8.77 -5.48
C ALA A 51 -3.14 -7.73 -5.63
N ARG A 52 -4.26 -8.12 -6.26
CA ARG A 52 -5.44 -7.25 -6.39
C ARG A 52 -6.06 -6.88 -5.04
N PHE A 53 -6.18 -7.85 -4.14
CA PHE A 53 -6.68 -7.60 -2.79
C PHE A 53 -5.80 -6.60 -2.03
N LEU A 54 -4.48 -6.81 -2.02
CA LEU A 54 -3.55 -5.92 -1.34
C LEU A 54 -3.49 -4.53 -1.98
N LEU A 55 -3.68 -4.43 -3.29
CA LEU A 55 -3.80 -3.14 -3.97
C LEU A 55 -5.07 -2.40 -3.54
N ALA A 56 -6.21 -3.08 -3.47
CA ALA A 56 -7.47 -2.49 -2.98
C ALA A 56 -7.35 -2.04 -1.52
N VAL A 57 -6.80 -2.89 -0.64
CA VAL A 57 -6.56 -2.53 0.78
C VAL A 57 -5.61 -1.35 0.88
N GLY A 58 -4.52 -1.35 0.11
CA GLY A 58 -3.57 -0.24 0.07
C GLY A 58 -4.24 1.07 -0.33
N LEU A 59 -5.14 1.06 -1.32
CA LEU A 59 -5.90 2.24 -1.74
C LEU A 59 -6.80 2.76 -0.62
N VAL A 60 -7.56 1.88 0.03
CA VAL A 60 -8.45 2.26 1.14
C VAL A 60 -7.68 2.91 2.27
N ILE A 61 -6.58 2.29 2.71
CA ILE A 61 -5.75 2.82 3.80
C ILE A 61 -5.07 4.13 3.39
N SER A 62 -4.60 4.23 2.14
CA SER A 62 -3.99 5.47 1.63
C SER A 62 -4.98 6.61 1.65
N ILE A 63 -6.19 6.40 1.13
CA ILE A 63 -7.25 7.43 1.08
C ILE A 63 -7.65 7.84 2.49
N TRP A 64 -7.79 6.88 3.41
CA TRP A 64 -8.12 7.17 4.80
C TRP A 64 -7.02 7.98 5.49
N GLY A 65 -5.75 7.54 5.37
CA GLY A 65 -4.62 8.25 5.95
C GLY A 65 -4.50 9.68 5.41
N LEU A 66 -4.70 9.85 4.09
CA LEU A 66 -4.67 11.16 3.44
C LEU A 66 -5.82 12.05 3.92
N ALA A 67 -7.02 11.50 4.07
CA ALA A 67 -8.16 12.22 4.64
C ALA A 67 -7.87 12.67 6.07
N GLY A 68 -7.26 11.80 6.89
CA GLY A 68 -6.85 12.13 8.26
C GLY A 68 -5.69 13.12 8.38
N LEU A 69 -5.01 13.46 7.29
CA LEU A 69 -4.02 14.55 7.25
C LEU A 69 -4.64 15.88 6.81
N VAL A 70 -5.79 15.85 6.14
CA VAL A 70 -6.43 17.01 5.54
C VAL A 70 -7.58 17.54 6.41
N ILE A 71 -8.27 16.66 7.14
CA ILE A 71 -9.39 16.95 8.04
C ILE A 71 -8.86 17.09 9.47
#